data_AF-A0A1G0KP83-F1
#
_entry.id   AF-A0A1G0KP83-F1
#
_cell.length_a   1.000
_cell.length_b   1.000
_cell.length_c   1.000
_cell.angle_alpha   90.00
_cell.angle_beta   90.00
_cell.angle_gamma   90.00
#
_symmetry.space_group_name_H-M   'P 1'
#
loop_
_entity.id
_entity.type
_entity.pdbx_description
1 polymer ?
#
loop_
_entity_poly.entity_id
_entity_poly.type
_entity_poly.pdbx_seq_one_letter_code
_entity_poly.pdbx_strand_id
1 'polypeptide(L)'
;MSTLNDIAQFKQVSPMSGILRMERMPHIWCPGCGIGSEVNSFAEAIRRSGIDQDKLTVISGIGCTGRVAGYSNFDSIHTTHGRAIPVATGMHLANPKLKVVVFSGEGDLSGIGGNHLIHAARRNMDMVVICNNNFTYGMTGGQVTPTTPGGAIASTTPYGNYEYPFSLPFLADAAGATYVARWTSVHARNVTQAIEEALARKGFSFIEIISPCTTLYLRRNRLGDGVDWLQYFQENTVIKHGCDTRETAIDYQGKIVIGKFVDKQKPTYLESVDKRYVQVVGDDYQLYGKTVPEREAEEKAEQERIAARRAAALAEPEAGA
;
A
#
# COMPACT_ATOMS: atom_id res chain seq x y z
N MET A 1 -30.00 -20.28 -22.21
CA MET A 1 -28.86 -19.34 -22.19
C MET A 1 -29.32 -18.01 -21.55
N SER A 2 -29.55 -17.97 -20.23
CA SER A 2 -30.14 -16.80 -19.55
C SER A 2 -29.36 -16.41 -18.29
N THR A 3 -28.06 -16.20 -18.40
CA THR A 3 -27.20 -15.94 -17.22
C THR A 3 -26.25 -14.75 -17.43
N LEU A 4 -26.70 -13.70 -18.12
CA LEU A 4 -25.91 -12.47 -18.27
C LEU A 4 -26.54 -11.19 -17.69
N ASN A 5 -27.80 -11.17 -17.22
CA ASN A 5 -28.52 -9.90 -17.06
C ASN A 5 -29.22 -9.67 -15.71
N ASP A 6 -28.55 -9.95 -14.58
CA ASP A 6 -28.96 -9.23 -13.37
C ASP A 6 -27.76 -8.74 -12.55
N ILE A 7 -27.26 -7.56 -12.96
CA ILE A 7 -26.27 -6.79 -12.21
C ILE A 7 -26.77 -6.55 -10.77
N ALA A 8 -28.08 -6.42 -10.54
CA ALA A 8 -28.61 -6.25 -9.18
C ALA A 8 -28.42 -7.52 -8.35
N GLN A 9 -28.65 -8.70 -8.94
CA GLN A 9 -28.38 -9.98 -8.28
C GLN A 9 -26.88 -10.15 -7.97
N PHE A 10 -25.99 -9.86 -8.92
CA PHE A 10 -24.53 -9.91 -8.69
C PHE A 10 -24.08 -8.95 -7.58
N LYS A 11 -24.66 -7.75 -7.52
CA LYS A 11 -24.40 -6.78 -6.46
C LYS A 11 -24.79 -7.31 -5.07
N GLN A 12 -25.82 -8.16 -4.98
CA GLN A 12 -26.26 -8.76 -3.73
C GLN A 12 -25.43 -9.99 -3.31
N VAL A 13 -24.97 -10.81 -4.26
CA VAL A 13 -24.26 -12.08 -3.94
C VAL A 13 -22.74 -11.98 -4.01
N SER A 14 -22.19 -10.84 -4.45
CA SER A 14 -20.74 -10.68 -4.57
C SER A 14 -20.05 -10.91 -3.21
N PRO A 15 -18.97 -11.73 -3.15
CA PRO A 15 -18.21 -11.91 -1.91
C PRO A 15 -17.52 -10.61 -1.44
N MET A 16 -17.49 -9.58 -2.29
CA MET A 16 -16.91 -8.27 -1.99
C MET A 16 -17.96 -7.22 -1.59
N SER A 17 -19.24 -7.58 -1.50
CA SER A 17 -20.33 -6.62 -1.23
C SER A 17 -20.22 -5.91 0.12
N GLY A 18 -19.59 -6.55 1.11
CA GLY A 18 -19.31 -5.92 2.41
C GLY A 18 -18.18 -4.88 2.36
N ILE A 19 -17.28 -4.96 1.38
CA ILE A 19 -16.03 -4.19 1.33
C ILE A 19 -16.08 -3.11 0.24
N LEU A 20 -16.81 -3.38 -0.85
CA LEU A 20 -16.92 -2.50 -2.01
C LEU A 20 -18.35 -1.97 -2.18
N ARG A 21 -18.47 -0.69 -2.52
CA ARG A 21 -19.73 -0.01 -2.86
C ARG A 21 -20.29 -0.56 -4.16
N MET A 22 -21.14 -1.58 -4.04
CA MET A 22 -21.69 -2.30 -5.18
C MET A 22 -22.60 -1.41 -6.04
N GLU A 23 -23.25 -0.39 -5.47
CA GLU A 23 -24.05 0.60 -6.21
C GLU A 23 -23.22 1.38 -7.24
N ARG A 24 -21.91 1.55 -7.00
CA ARG A 24 -20.98 2.23 -7.91
C ARG A 24 -20.36 1.33 -8.97
N MET A 25 -20.67 0.04 -8.98
CA MET A 25 -20.23 -0.88 -10.03
C MET A 25 -21.14 -0.79 -11.28
N PRO A 26 -20.59 -0.92 -12.50
CA PRO A 26 -19.18 -1.22 -12.82
C PRO A 26 -18.24 -0.03 -12.58
N HIS A 27 -16.96 -0.33 -12.32
CA HIS A 27 -15.95 0.72 -12.10
C HIS A 27 -15.59 1.47 -13.39
N ILE A 28 -15.01 2.67 -13.26
CA ILE A 28 -14.69 3.54 -14.41
C ILE A 28 -13.34 3.25 -15.08
N TRP A 29 -12.50 2.37 -14.53
CA TRP A 29 -11.17 2.10 -15.07
C TRP A 29 -11.22 1.41 -16.43
N CYS A 30 -10.25 1.74 -17.29
CA CYS A 30 -10.18 1.26 -18.67
C CYS A 30 -10.06 -0.28 -18.74
N PRO A 31 -10.60 -0.92 -19.79
CA PRO A 31 -10.36 -2.34 -20.04
C PRO A 31 -8.86 -2.67 -20.08
N GLY A 32 -8.47 -3.75 -19.39
CA GLY A 32 -7.08 -4.15 -19.23
C GLY A 32 -6.25 -3.31 -18.26
N CYS A 33 -6.82 -2.32 -17.57
CA CYS A 33 -6.15 -1.61 -16.50
C CYS A 33 -5.99 -2.49 -15.24
N GLY A 34 -4.82 -2.44 -14.60
CA GLY A 34 -4.53 -3.27 -13.42
C GLY A 34 -5.24 -2.83 -12.12
N ILE A 35 -5.74 -1.60 -12.04
CA ILE A 35 -6.33 -1.04 -10.80
C ILE A 35 -7.49 -1.90 -10.28
N GLY A 36 -8.34 -2.44 -11.17
CA GLY A 36 -9.43 -3.33 -10.76
C GLY A 36 -8.94 -4.60 -10.06
N SER A 37 -7.86 -5.20 -10.55
CA SER A 37 -7.22 -6.38 -9.92
C SER A 37 -6.56 -6.03 -8.58
N GLU A 38 -5.99 -4.83 -8.46
CA GLU A 38 -5.42 -4.36 -7.19
C GLU A 38 -6.50 -4.13 -6.14
N VAL A 39 -7.63 -3.53 -6.52
CA VAL A 39 -8.79 -3.35 -5.62
C VAL A 39 -9.36 -4.68 -5.17
N ASN A 40 -9.45 -5.67 -6.06
CA ASN A 40 -9.85 -7.02 -5.67
C ASN A 40 -8.86 -7.66 -4.69
N SER A 41 -7.55 -7.46 -4.92
CA SER A 41 -6.50 -7.98 -4.03
C SER A 41 -6.54 -7.32 -2.65
N PHE A 42 -6.80 -6.00 -2.62
CA PHE A 42 -7.00 -5.22 -1.40
C PHE A 42 -8.26 -5.66 -0.64
N ALA A 43 -9.38 -5.86 -1.33
CA ALA A 43 -10.62 -6.32 -0.73
C ALA A 43 -10.47 -7.72 -0.12
N GLU A 44 -9.82 -8.63 -0.84
CA GLU A 44 -9.52 -9.97 -0.32
C GLU A 44 -8.58 -9.91 0.90
N ALA A 45 -7.60 -9.00 0.92
CA ALA A 45 -6.70 -8.83 2.06
C ALA A 45 -7.44 -8.32 3.31
N ILE A 46 -8.37 -7.37 3.16
CA ILE A 46 -9.25 -6.92 4.25
C ILE A 46 -10.06 -8.12 4.77
N ARG A 47 -10.69 -8.88 3.87
CA ARG A 47 -11.52 -10.04 4.24
C ARG A 47 -10.74 -11.08 5.04
N ARG A 48 -9.49 -11.37 4.64
CA ARG A 48 -8.59 -12.32 5.32
C ARG A 48 -8.08 -11.82 6.66
N SER A 49 -7.75 -10.52 6.74
CA SER A 49 -7.19 -9.92 7.95
C SER A 49 -8.14 -9.97 9.15
N GLY A 50 -9.45 -10.09 8.91
CA GLY A 50 -10.47 -10.01 9.96
C GLY A 50 -10.53 -8.63 10.62
N ILE A 51 -9.96 -7.60 9.99
CA ILE A 51 -9.96 -6.25 10.55
C ILE A 51 -11.38 -5.72 10.66
N ASP A 52 -11.67 -5.09 11.79
CA ASP A 52 -12.89 -4.35 12.01
C ASP A 52 -12.96 -3.17 11.02
N GLN A 53 -13.94 -3.21 10.12
CA GLN A 53 -14.06 -2.22 9.04
C GLN A 53 -14.42 -0.83 9.57
N ASP A 54 -15.06 -0.75 10.74
CA ASP A 54 -15.33 0.53 11.43
C ASP A 54 -14.04 1.18 11.98
N LYS A 55 -12.94 0.43 12.00
CA LYS A 55 -11.60 0.91 12.38
C LYS A 55 -10.64 1.01 11.20
N LEU A 56 -11.14 0.87 9.98
CA LEU A 56 -10.35 0.96 8.76
C LEU A 56 -10.76 2.21 7.98
N THR A 57 -9.77 2.99 7.53
CA THR A 57 -10.03 4.16 6.68
C THR A 57 -9.12 4.16 5.47
N VAL A 58 -9.72 4.34 4.28
CA VAL A 58 -8.99 4.46 3.01
C VAL A 58 -8.91 5.91 2.57
N ILE A 59 -7.69 6.39 2.34
CA ILE A 59 -7.44 7.75 1.90
C ILE A 59 -6.74 7.71 0.55
N SER A 60 -7.22 8.48 -0.41
CA SER A 60 -6.64 8.52 -1.74
C SER A 60 -6.42 9.95 -2.21
N GLY A 61 -5.40 10.14 -3.04
CA GLY A 61 -5.13 11.42 -3.70
C GLY A 61 -5.89 11.51 -5.03
N ILE A 62 -5.37 12.31 -5.97
CA ILE A 62 -5.99 12.51 -7.28
C ILE A 62 -5.31 11.66 -8.36
N GLY A 63 -6.12 10.98 -9.16
CA GLY A 63 -5.68 10.17 -10.29
C GLY A 63 -6.64 9.02 -10.59
N CYS A 64 -6.33 8.18 -11.58
CA CYS A 64 -7.12 6.98 -11.86
C CYS A 64 -7.26 6.11 -10.60
N THR A 65 -6.15 5.83 -9.94
CA THR A 65 -6.09 5.09 -8.67
C THR A 65 -6.75 5.86 -7.52
N GLY A 66 -6.75 7.19 -7.57
CA GLY A 66 -7.43 8.05 -6.58
C GLY A 66 -8.91 7.71 -6.38
N ARG A 67 -9.56 7.15 -7.41
CA ARG A 67 -10.97 6.76 -7.35
C ARG A 67 -11.27 5.59 -6.41
N VAL A 68 -10.26 4.85 -5.94
CA VAL A 68 -10.44 3.69 -5.04
C VAL A 68 -11.23 4.04 -3.78
N ALA A 69 -10.97 5.20 -3.14
CA ALA A 69 -11.75 5.65 -1.98
C ALA A 69 -13.25 5.80 -2.29
N GLY A 70 -13.59 6.12 -3.55
CA GLY A 70 -14.96 6.17 -4.01
C GLY A 70 -15.64 4.80 -4.02
N TYR A 71 -14.89 3.69 -4.10
CA TYR A 71 -15.40 2.33 -4.17
C TYR A 71 -15.36 1.57 -2.83
N SER A 72 -14.67 2.08 -1.81
CA SER A 72 -14.64 1.45 -0.47
C SER A 72 -15.99 1.61 0.26
N ASN A 73 -16.52 0.54 0.85
CA ASN A 73 -17.81 0.52 1.57
C ASN A 73 -17.72 0.89 3.05
N PHE A 74 -16.61 1.49 3.46
CA PHE A 74 -16.35 1.99 4.80
C PHE A 74 -15.74 3.40 4.70
N ASP A 75 -15.34 3.97 5.83
CA ASP A 75 -14.84 5.34 5.89
C ASP A 75 -13.69 5.57 4.91
N SER A 76 -13.85 6.60 4.09
CA SER A 76 -12.96 6.86 2.97
C SER A 76 -12.91 8.34 2.62
N ILE A 77 -11.72 8.83 2.28
CA ILE A 77 -11.47 10.24 1.92
C ILE A 77 -10.72 10.31 0.60
N HIS A 78 -11.33 10.95 -0.39
CA HIS A 78 -10.68 11.33 -1.64
C HIS A 78 -10.24 12.79 -1.52
N THR A 79 -8.95 13.03 -1.32
CA THR A 79 -8.40 14.36 -1.00
C THR A 79 -7.75 15.03 -2.23
N THR A 80 -6.99 16.09 -2.00
CA THR A 80 -6.26 16.84 -3.03
C THR A 80 -4.98 16.12 -3.46
N HIS A 81 -4.49 16.47 -4.66
CA HIS A 81 -3.36 15.80 -5.29
C HIS A 81 -2.09 15.87 -4.44
N GLY A 82 -1.51 14.71 -4.15
CA GLY A 82 -0.32 14.54 -3.31
C GLY A 82 -0.53 14.85 -1.83
N ARG A 83 -1.78 14.89 -1.35
CA ARG A 83 -2.10 15.20 0.06
C ARG A 83 -2.73 14.03 0.82
N ALA A 84 -2.80 12.84 0.22
CA ALA A 84 -3.29 11.64 0.89
C ALA A 84 -2.51 11.29 2.15
N ILE A 85 -1.17 11.33 2.11
CA ILE A 85 -0.30 11.01 3.25
C ILE A 85 -0.43 12.04 4.40
N PRO A 86 -0.45 13.36 4.16
CA PRO A 86 -0.74 14.34 5.21
C PRO A 86 -2.11 14.14 5.87
N VAL A 87 -3.16 13.89 5.09
CA VAL A 87 -4.50 13.61 5.63
C VAL A 87 -4.50 12.32 6.45
N ALA A 88 -3.83 11.27 5.96
CA ALA A 88 -3.66 10.02 6.67
C ALA A 88 -2.89 10.18 7.98
N THR A 89 -1.86 11.02 7.98
CA THR A 89 -1.10 11.36 9.19
C THR A 89 -2.01 12.04 10.21
N GLY A 90 -2.76 13.06 9.80
CA GLY A 90 -3.71 13.74 10.68
C GLY A 90 -4.78 12.80 11.25
N MET A 91 -5.32 11.92 10.41
CA MET A 91 -6.33 10.93 10.81
C MET A 91 -5.79 9.97 11.87
N HIS A 92 -4.62 9.37 11.62
CA HIS A 92 -4.01 8.43 12.56
C HIS A 92 -3.63 9.12 13.88
N LEU A 93 -3.10 10.35 13.84
CA LEU A 93 -2.80 11.10 15.05
C LEU A 93 -4.09 11.44 15.83
N ALA A 94 -5.16 11.86 15.15
CA ALA A 94 -6.43 12.19 15.81
C ALA A 94 -7.09 10.96 16.46
N ASN A 95 -6.97 9.78 15.84
CA ASN A 95 -7.47 8.53 16.40
C ASN A 95 -6.50 7.37 16.14
N PRO A 96 -5.56 7.11 17.06
CA PRO A 96 -4.53 6.07 16.89
C PRO A 96 -5.06 4.63 16.84
N LYS A 97 -6.34 4.42 17.15
CA LYS A 97 -7.01 3.11 17.01
C LYS A 97 -7.41 2.80 15.57
N LEU A 98 -7.41 3.80 14.67
CA LEU A 98 -7.72 3.61 13.26
C LEU A 98 -6.53 3.03 12.51
N LYS A 99 -6.79 1.99 11.72
CA LYS A 99 -5.90 1.53 10.68
C LYS A 99 -6.10 2.38 9.44
N VAL A 100 -5.07 3.12 9.07
CA VAL A 100 -5.12 4.04 7.93
C VAL A 100 -4.38 3.46 6.74
N VAL A 101 -5.07 3.38 5.60
CA VAL A 101 -4.53 2.94 4.32
C VAL A 101 -4.56 4.10 3.33
N VAL A 102 -3.42 4.46 2.78
CA VAL A 102 -3.32 5.33 1.62
C VAL A 102 -3.29 4.47 0.37
N PHE A 103 -4.19 4.68 -0.58
CA PHE A 103 -4.18 3.98 -1.86
C PHE A 103 -4.23 5.02 -2.99
N SER A 104 -3.11 5.19 -3.69
CA SER A 104 -2.96 6.24 -4.70
C SER A 104 -1.97 5.87 -5.81
N GLY A 105 -1.85 6.74 -6.82
CA GLY A 105 -0.91 6.57 -7.93
C GLY A 105 0.52 7.00 -7.57
N GLU A 106 1.49 6.47 -8.28
CA GLU A 106 2.90 6.83 -8.19
C GLU A 106 3.15 8.32 -8.40
N GLY A 107 2.49 8.97 -9.36
CA GLY A 107 2.66 10.40 -9.61
C GLY A 107 2.10 11.27 -8.48
N ASP A 108 0.99 10.83 -7.87
CA ASP A 108 0.41 11.48 -6.68
C ASP A 108 1.33 11.34 -5.46
N LEU A 109 1.89 10.14 -5.23
CA LEU A 109 2.68 9.82 -4.04
C LEU A 109 4.15 10.25 -4.13
N SER A 110 4.80 10.03 -5.26
CA SER A 110 6.24 10.27 -5.45
C SER A 110 6.55 11.53 -6.26
N GLY A 111 5.55 12.08 -6.97
CA GLY A 111 5.65 13.38 -7.64
C GLY A 111 5.33 14.50 -6.67
N ILE A 112 4.15 15.11 -6.80
CA ILE A 112 3.72 16.23 -5.94
C ILE A 112 3.61 15.84 -4.45
N GLY A 113 3.40 14.55 -4.14
CA GLY A 113 3.37 14.00 -2.79
C GLY A 113 4.73 13.60 -2.22
N GLY A 114 5.81 13.65 -3.02
CA GLY A 114 7.09 13.00 -2.70
C GLY A 114 7.68 13.41 -1.34
N ASN A 115 7.61 14.69 -0.99
CA ASN A 115 8.11 15.18 0.30
C ASN A 115 7.34 14.60 1.49
N HIS A 116 6.03 14.36 1.34
CA HIS A 116 5.22 13.76 2.39
C HIS A 116 5.50 12.27 2.53
N LEU A 117 5.72 11.58 1.40
CA LEU A 117 6.11 10.17 1.38
C LEU A 117 7.40 9.92 2.18
N ILE A 118 8.48 10.64 1.85
CA ILE A 118 9.77 10.44 2.53
C ILE A 118 9.69 10.79 4.02
N HIS A 119 8.89 11.79 4.40
CA HIS A 119 8.77 12.17 5.80
C HIS A 119 7.85 11.25 6.62
N ALA A 120 6.84 10.65 6.01
CA ALA A 120 6.03 9.61 6.65
C ALA A 120 6.86 8.35 6.92
N ALA A 121 7.65 7.92 5.93
CA ALA A 121 8.61 6.83 6.07
C ALA A 121 9.65 7.12 7.16
N ARG A 122 10.29 8.30 7.13
CA ARG A 122 11.30 8.71 8.13
C ARG A 122 10.77 8.67 9.56
N ARG A 123 9.54 9.15 9.75
CA ARG A 123 8.84 9.17 11.05
C ARG A 123 8.34 7.78 11.46
N ASN A 124 8.36 6.80 10.56
CA ASN A 124 7.70 5.51 10.73
C ASN A 124 6.23 5.70 11.19
N MET A 125 5.51 6.58 10.49
CA MET A 125 4.10 6.84 10.78
C MET A 125 3.29 5.56 10.54
N ASP A 126 2.42 5.18 11.47
CA ASP A 126 1.67 3.94 11.38
C ASP A 126 0.55 4.04 10.34
N MET A 127 0.86 3.60 9.14
CA MET A 127 -0.04 3.57 7.99
C MET A 127 0.50 2.63 6.91
N VAL A 128 -0.42 2.16 6.06
CA VAL A 128 -0.08 1.37 4.87
C VAL A 128 -0.25 2.25 3.64
N VAL A 129 0.77 2.35 2.80
CA VAL A 129 0.73 3.05 1.52
C VAL A 129 0.78 2.01 0.39
N ILE A 130 -0.31 1.93 -0.38
CA ILE A 130 -0.43 1.14 -1.60
C ILE A 130 -0.29 2.10 -2.78
N CYS A 131 0.76 1.90 -3.57
CA CYS A 131 1.15 2.73 -4.69
C CYS A 131 0.96 1.97 -6.00
N ASN A 132 -0.03 2.37 -6.79
CA ASN A 132 -0.16 1.93 -8.18
C ASN A 132 0.88 2.64 -9.03
N ASN A 133 1.85 1.92 -9.59
CA ASN A 133 2.82 2.47 -10.54
C ASN A 133 2.46 1.97 -11.95
N ASN A 134 1.99 2.90 -12.78
CA ASN A 134 1.62 2.61 -14.17
C ASN A 134 2.47 3.41 -15.17
N PHE A 135 3.55 4.02 -14.68
CA PHE A 135 4.57 4.77 -15.41
C PHE A 135 4.06 6.03 -16.14
N THR A 136 2.86 6.54 -15.83
CA THR A 136 2.31 7.73 -16.50
C THR A 136 1.21 8.42 -15.70
N TYR A 137 1.02 9.71 -15.93
CA TYR A 137 -0.17 10.39 -15.41
C TYR A 137 -1.39 10.06 -16.29
N GLY A 138 -2.03 8.92 -16.01
CA GLY A 138 -3.14 8.41 -16.81
C GLY A 138 -4.34 9.36 -16.89
N MET A 139 -4.81 9.88 -15.75
CA MET A 139 -6.02 10.70 -15.72
C MET A 139 -5.88 12.04 -16.47
N THR A 140 -4.67 12.55 -16.60
CA THR A 140 -4.39 13.88 -17.19
C THR A 140 -3.92 13.83 -18.64
N GLY A 141 -3.85 12.65 -19.26
CA GLY A 141 -3.53 12.52 -20.69
C GLY A 141 -2.16 11.91 -21.02
N GLY A 142 -1.48 11.34 -20.03
CA GLY A 142 -0.33 10.46 -20.23
C GLY A 142 1.01 11.19 -20.23
N GLN A 143 1.20 12.09 -19.26
CA GLN A 143 2.46 12.81 -19.04
C GLN A 143 3.50 11.92 -18.34
N VAL A 144 4.75 12.37 -18.38
CA VAL A 144 5.88 11.77 -17.63
C VAL A 144 5.60 11.82 -16.12
N THR A 145 5.91 10.74 -15.40
CA THR A 145 5.90 10.64 -13.94
C THR A 145 7.32 10.41 -13.42
N PRO A 146 7.57 10.54 -12.10
CA PRO A 146 8.89 10.28 -11.54
C PRO A 146 9.39 8.84 -11.72
N THR A 147 8.55 7.89 -12.16
CA THR A 147 8.93 6.49 -12.40
C THR A 147 8.97 6.12 -13.87
N THR A 148 8.58 7.02 -14.79
CA THR A 148 8.59 6.75 -16.22
C THR A 148 10.02 6.36 -16.68
N PRO A 149 10.25 5.17 -17.23
CA PRO A 149 11.60 4.74 -17.60
C PRO A 149 12.23 5.62 -18.68
N GLY A 150 13.56 5.73 -18.68
CA GLY A 150 14.30 6.48 -19.70
C GLY A 150 13.99 5.99 -21.11
N GLY A 151 13.77 6.90 -22.06
CA GLY A 151 13.40 6.59 -23.43
C GLY A 151 11.90 6.31 -23.66
N ALA A 152 11.10 6.13 -22.61
CA ALA A 152 9.65 5.94 -22.77
C ALA A 152 8.97 7.22 -23.28
N ILE A 153 8.05 7.08 -24.23
CA ILE A 153 7.32 8.21 -24.84
C ILE A 153 6.12 8.58 -23.96
N ALA A 154 6.02 9.85 -23.59
CA ALA A 154 4.87 10.44 -22.91
C ALA A 154 4.39 11.70 -23.64
N SER A 155 3.24 12.26 -23.27
CA SER A 155 2.68 13.45 -23.94
C SER A 155 3.55 14.71 -23.79
N THR A 156 4.27 14.84 -22.66
CA THR A 156 5.20 15.94 -22.39
C THR A 156 6.64 15.61 -22.78
N THR A 157 6.95 14.35 -23.08
CA THR A 157 8.25 13.87 -23.56
C THR A 157 8.05 13.04 -24.83
N PRO A 158 7.60 13.66 -25.95
CA PRO A 158 7.22 12.94 -27.16
C PRO A 158 8.39 12.22 -27.85
N TYR A 159 9.63 12.59 -27.52
CA TYR A 159 10.86 11.99 -28.04
C TYR A 159 11.57 11.10 -27.01
N GLY A 160 10.84 10.64 -26.00
CA GLY A 160 11.37 9.81 -24.92
C GLY A 160 11.70 10.60 -23.66
N ASN A 161 11.51 9.96 -22.51
CA ASN A 161 11.89 10.52 -21.22
C ASN A 161 13.42 10.63 -21.11
N TYR A 162 13.91 11.82 -20.78
CA TYR A 162 15.33 12.12 -20.55
C TYR A 162 15.68 12.26 -19.05
N GLU A 163 14.68 12.21 -18.17
CA GLU A 163 14.88 12.28 -16.72
C GLU A 163 15.21 10.91 -16.13
N TYR A 164 15.98 10.88 -15.05
CA TYR A 164 16.28 9.66 -14.32
C TYR A 164 15.06 9.24 -13.47
N PRO A 165 14.52 8.02 -13.67
CA PRO A 165 13.39 7.55 -12.88
C PRO A 165 13.79 7.18 -11.46
N PHE A 166 12.91 7.44 -10.50
CA PHE A 166 13.04 6.88 -9.16
C PHE A 166 12.79 5.38 -9.15
N SER A 167 13.62 4.66 -8.40
CA SER A 167 13.24 3.37 -7.85
C SER A 167 12.45 3.60 -6.55
N LEU A 168 11.13 3.37 -6.56
CA LEU A 168 10.29 3.61 -5.38
C LEU A 168 10.63 2.73 -4.16
N PRO A 169 10.98 1.43 -4.29
CA PRO A 169 11.38 0.61 -3.15
C PRO A 169 12.68 1.12 -2.53
N PHE A 170 13.64 1.53 -3.36
CA PHE A 170 14.86 2.17 -2.88
C PHE A 170 14.58 3.50 -2.19
N LEU A 171 13.73 4.35 -2.77
CA LEU A 171 13.33 5.63 -2.19
C LEU A 171 12.67 5.43 -0.82
N ALA A 172 11.73 4.48 -0.71
CA ALA A 172 11.02 4.20 0.54
C ALA A 172 11.96 3.63 1.62
N ASP A 173 12.83 2.68 1.26
CA ASP A 173 13.81 2.10 2.19
C ASP A 173 14.83 3.15 2.66
N ALA A 174 15.41 3.91 1.73
CA ALA A 174 16.34 5.00 2.02
C ALA A 174 15.70 6.10 2.90
N ALA A 175 14.40 6.36 2.72
CA ALA A 175 13.65 7.28 3.57
C ALA A 175 13.32 6.72 4.96
N GLY A 176 13.49 5.41 5.18
CA GLY A 176 13.34 4.77 6.49
C GLY A 176 12.07 3.94 6.68
N ALA A 177 11.37 3.56 5.59
CA ALA A 177 10.23 2.65 5.67
C ALA A 177 10.62 1.32 6.34
N THR A 178 9.71 0.75 7.13
CA THR A 178 9.95 -0.47 7.91
C THR A 178 9.43 -1.73 7.21
N TYR A 179 8.59 -1.54 6.19
CA TYR A 179 8.14 -2.59 5.29
C TYR A 179 8.08 -2.06 3.87
N VAL A 180 8.72 -2.77 2.94
CA VAL A 180 8.74 -2.40 1.51
C VAL A 180 8.56 -3.66 0.67
N ALA A 181 7.54 -3.66 -0.19
CA ALA A 181 7.32 -4.73 -1.15
C ALA A 181 6.96 -4.15 -2.53
N ARG A 182 7.32 -4.87 -3.60
CA ARG A 182 6.86 -4.61 -4.95
C ARG A 182 6.31 -5.87 -5.57
N TRP A 183 5.17 -5.76 -6.23
CA TRP A 183 4.58 -6.81 -7.05
C TRP A 183 4.04 -6.22 -8.35
N THR A 184 3.56 -7.06 -9.26
CA THR A 184 2.81 -6.59 -10.44
C THR A 184 1.35 -7.04 -10.33
N SER A 185 0.47 -6.42 -11.12
CA SER A 185 -0.97 -6.72 -11.10
C SER A 185 -1.33 -8.17 -11.45
N VAL A 186 -0.44 -8.94 -12.08
CA VAL A 186 -0.65 -10.39 -12.33
C VAL A 186 -0.36 -11.26 -11.10
N HIS A 187 0.46 -10.77 -10.16
CA HIS A 187 0.83 -11.49 -8.94
C HIS A 187 -0.18 -11.26 -7.82
N ALA A 188 -1.48 -11.37 -8.12
CA ALA A 188 -2.57 -11.00 -7.21
C ALA A 188 -2.48 -11.67 -5.83
N ARG A 189 -2.07 -12.95 -5.75
CA ARG A 189 -1.87 -13.65 -4.48
C ARG A 189 -0.80 -12.99 -3.61
N ASN A 190 0.33 -12.61 -4.21
CA ASN A 190 1.42 -11.94 -3.52
C ASN A 190 1.05 -10.50 -3.12
N VAL A 191 0.29 -9.80 -3.97
CA VAL A 191 -0.28 -8.49 -3.64
C VAL A 191 -1.20 -8.60 -2.42
N THR A 192 -2.17 -9.52 -2.43
CA THR A 192 -3.07 -9.77 -1.29
C THR A 192 -2.28 -10.07 -0.02
N GLN A 193 -1.31 -11.00 -0.09
CA GLN A 193 -0.48 -11.36 1.05
C GLN A 193 0.33 -10.16 1.57
N ALA A 194 0.93 -9.37 0.68
CA ALA A 194 1.72 -8.21 1.09
C ALA A 194 0.88 -7.13 1.78
N ILE A 195 -0.36 -6.93 1.32
CA ILE A 195 -1.33 -6.02 1.95
C ILE A 195 -1.74 -6.57 3.32
N GLU A 196 -2.06 -7.86 3.41
CA GLU A 196 -2.43 -8.52 4.67
C GLU A 196 -1.30 -8.41 5.72
N GLU A 197 -0.05 -8.69 5.32
CA GLU A 197 1.13 -8.49 6.16
C GLU A 197 1.24 -7.04 6.63
N ALA A 198 1.07 -6.05 5.74
CA ALA A 198 1.14 -4.63 6.11
C ALA A 198 -0.02 -4.20 7.03
N LEU A 199 -1.22 -4.77 6.86
CA LEU A 199 -2.36 -4.50 7.73
C LEU A 199 -2.12 -4.98 9.16
N ALA A 200 -1.42 -6.11 9.34
CA ALA A 200 -1.10 -6.66 10.66
C ALA A 200 0.05 -5.94 11.40
N ARG A 201 0.78 -5.05 10.72
CA ARG A 201 1.97 -4.37 11.28
C ARG A 201 1.66 -3.02 11.89
N LYS A 202 2.52 -2.57 12.79
CA LYS A 202 2.62 -1.16 13.20
C LYS A 202 3.77 -0.49 12.44
N GLY A 203 3.56 0.77 12.05
CA GLY A 203 4.57 1.58 11.37
C GLY A 203 4.36 1.69 9.86
N PHE A 204 5.28 2.38 9.21
CA PHE A 204 5.13 2.79 7.83
C PHE A 204 5.43 1.64 6.87
N SER A 205 4.40 1.19 6.15
CA SER A 205 4.47 0.13 5.15
C SER A 205 4.25 0.68 3.75
N PHE A 206 5.13 0.35 2.80
CA PHE A 206 5.01 0.78 1.40
C PHE A 206 4.92 -0.44 0.48
N ILE A 207 3.86 -0.50 -0.31
CA ILE A 207 3.60 -1.57 -1.30
C ILE A 207 3.47 -0.90 -2.66
N GLU A 208 4.41 -1.17 -3.55
CA GLU A 208 4.32 -0.78 -4.95
C GLU A 208 3.70 -1.91 -5.77
N ILE A 209 2.70 -1.57 -6.59
CA ILE A 209 2.10 -2.50 -7.53
C ILE A 209 2.28 -1.95 -8.94
N ILE A 210 3.06 -2.66 -9.76
CA ILE A 210 3.25 -2.29 -11.16
C ILE A 210 2.03 -2.75 -11.98
N SER A 211 1.44 -1.82 -12.72
CA SER A 211 0.15 -2.02 -13.39
C SER A 211 0.14 -1.51 -14.83
N PRO A 212 -0.57 -2.17 -15.76
CA PRO A 212 -0.75 -1.64 -17.11
C PRO A 212 -1.60 -0.35 -17.11
N CYS A 213 -1.12 0.68 -17.82
CA CYS A 213 -1.95 1.76 -18.33
C CYS A 213 -2.15 1.57 -19.85
N THR A 214 -3.20 0.83 -20.21
CA THR A 214 -3.48 0.42 -21.60
C THR A 214 -3.70 1.59 -22.55
N THR A 215 -4.45 2.60 -22.10
CA THR A 215 -4.86 3.72 -22.96
C THR A 215 -3.75 4.72 -23.27
N LEU A 216 -2.79 4.91 -22.36
CA LEU A 216 -1.84 6.02 -22.46
C LEU A 216 -0.39 5.54 -22.50
N TYR A 217 0.07 4.77 -21.51
CA TYR A 217 1.45 4.31 -21.49
C TYR A 217 1.72 3.30 -22.61
N LEU A 218 0.95 2.21 -22.66
CA LEU A 218 1.18 1.13 -23.65
C LEU A 218 0.96 1.63 -25.07
N ARG A 219 -0.16 2.33 -25.33
CA ARG A 219 -0.49 2.88 -26.65
C ARG A 219 0.60 3.81 -27.19
N ARG A 220 1.16 4.70 -26.35
CA ARG A 220 2.20 5.66 -26.80
C ARG A 220 3.53 4.97 -27.09
N ASN A 221 3.84 3.93 -26.33
CA ASN A 221 5.09 3.18 -26.44
C ASN A 221 4.99 2.00 -27.41
N ARG A 222 3.82 1.77 -28.04
CA ARG A 222 3.56 0.67 -28.98
C ARG A 222 3.84 -0.71 -28.34
N LEU A 223 3.46 -0.89 -27.08
CA LEU A 223 3.75 -2.07 -26.26
C LEU A 223 2.62 -3.12 -26.26
N GLY A 224 1.78 -3.13 -27.29
CA GLY A 224 0.62 -4.02 -27.36
C GLY A 224 -0.56 -3.55 -26.50
N ASP A 225 -1.47 -4.50 -26.22
CA ASP A 225 -2.67 -4.28 -25.42
C ASP A 225 -2.50 -4.70 -23.95
N GLY A 226 -3.62 -4.78 -23.22
CA GLY A 226 -3.60 -5.18 -21.82
C GLY A 226 -3.13 -6.62 -21.60
N VAL A 227 -3.51 -7.56 -22.47
CA VAL A 227 -3.16 -8.97 -22.34
C VAL A 227 -1.67 -9.18 -22.63
N ASP A 228 -1.17 -8.55 -23.69
CA ASP A 228 0.26 -8.56 -24.04
C ASP A 228 1.12 -8.12 -22.85
N TRP A 229 0.69 -7.07 -22.15
CA TRP A 229 1.44 -6.53 -21.02
C TRP A 229 1.34 -7.37 -19.75
N LEU A 230 0.22 -8.07 -19.52
CA LEU A 230 0.12 -9.04 -18.43
C LEU A 230 1.06 -10.23 -18.70
N GLN A 231 1.15 -10.70 -19.94
CA GLN A 231 2.11 -11.73 -20.33
C GLN A 231 3.56 -11.24 -20.16
N TYR A 232 3.85 -10.00 -20.56
CA TYR A 232 5.15 -9.36 -20.30
C TYR A 232 5.50 -9.40 -18.81
N PHE A 233 4.59 -9.04 -17.90
CA PHE A 233 4.85 -9.13 -16.46
C PHE A 233 5.11 -10.55 -15.97
N GLN A 234 4.44 -11.55 -16.54
CA GLN A 234 4.66 -12.95 -16.16
C GLN A 234 6.06 -13.43 -16.60
N GLU A 235 6.53 -13.02 -17.77
CA GLU A 235 7.80 -13.47 -18.36
C GLU A 235 9.00 -12.64 -17.94
N ASN A 236 8.80 -11.35 -17.64
CA ASN A 236 9.87 -10.37 -17.42
C ASN A 236 9.95 -9.86 -15.97
N THR A 237 9.49 -10.66 -15.02
CA THR A 237 9.70 -10.41 -13.59
C THR A 237 10.67 -11.42 -12.97
N VAL A 238 11.38 -10.99 -11.93
CA VAL A 238 12.24 -11.87 -11.13
C VAL A 238 11.93 -11.65 -9.66
N ILE A 239 11.54 -12.72 -8.97
CA ILE A 239 11.28 -12.68 -7.53
C ILE A 239 12.61 -12.71 -6.79
N LYS A 240 12.93 -11.65 -6.04
CA LYS A 240 14.10 -11.55 -5.16
C LYS A 240 13.71 -10.95 -3.82
N HIS A 241 13.32 -11.78 -2.87
CA HIS A 241 13.07 -11.33 -1.50
C HIS A 241 14.37 -10.88 -0.83
N GLY A 242 14.32 -9.78 -0.07
CA GLY A 242 15.44 -9.29 0.73
C GLY A 242 16.67 -8.81 -0.05
N CYS A 243 16.58 -8.59 -1.37
CA CYS A 243 17.69 -8.03 -2.13
C CYS A 243 17.97 -6.57 -1.74
N ASP A 244 19.17 -6.07 -2.05
CA ASP A 244 19.46 -4.64 -1.90
C ASP A 244 18.47 -3.83 -2.75
N THR A 245 17.77 -2.89 -2.13
CA THR A 245 16.76 -2.07 -2.80
C THR A 245 17.38 -1.20 -3.91
N ARG A 246 18.70 -0.94 -3.90
CA ARG A 246 19.42 -0.28 -5.00
C ARG A 246 19.35 -1.06 -6.33
N GLU A 247 19.14 -2.38 -6.27
CA GLU A 247 18.99 -3.23 -7.46
C GLU A 247 17.56 -3.24 -8.03
N THR A 248 16.63 -2.48 -7.45
CA THR A 248 15.20 -2.50 -7.83
C THR A 248 14.83 -1.40 -8.84
N ALA A 249 15.79 -0.75 -9.48
CA ALA A 249 15.51 0.15 -10.60
C ALA A 249 14.79 -0.60 -11.73
N ILE A 250 13.92 0.12 -12.46
CA ILE A 250 13.20 -0.43 -13.61
C ILE A 250 13.66 0.34 -14.85
N ASP A 251 14.38 -0.36 -15.71
CA ASP A 251 14.75 0.15 -17.03
C ASP A 251 13.61 -0.03 -18.03
N TYR A 252 13.67 0.70 -19.15
CA TYR A 252 12.66 0.61 -20.19
C TYR A 252 12.66 -0.78 -20.82
N GLN A 253 11.54 -1.49 -20.65
CA GLN A 253 11.37 -2.89 -21.09
C GLN A 253 12.43 -3.84 -20.48
N GLY A 254 13.00 -3.46 -19.34
CA GLY A 254 13.92 -4.29 -18.57
C GLY A 254 13.19 -5.27 -17.64
N LYS A 255 13.96 -6.22 -17.10
CA LYS A 255 13.43 -7.14 -16.07
C LYS A 255 13.01 -6.36 -14.83
N ILE A 256 11.85 -6.71 -14.27
CA ILE A 256 11.31 -6.09 -13.07
C ILE A 256 11.60 -6.99 -11.87
N VAL A 257 12.42 -6.50 -10.95
CA VAL A 257 12.63 -7.17 -9.66
C VAL A 257 11.40 -6.96 -8.78
N ILE A 258 10.79 -8.05 -8.32
CA ILE A 258 9.62 -8.05 -7.43
C ILE A 258 9.93 -8.85 -6.16
N GLY A 259 9.19 -8.59 -5.10
CA GLY A 259 9.39 -9.27 -3.82
C GLY A 259 9.06 -8.38 -2.62
N LYS A 260 9.22 -8.98 -1.45
CA LYS A 260 9.34 -8.26 -0.17
C LYS A 260 10.82 -7.95 0.06
N PHE A 261 11.19 -6.68 0.08
CA PHE A 261 12.58 -6.24 0.15
C PHE A 261 12.99 -5.83 1.55
N VAL A 262 12.10 -5.13 2.27
CA VAL A 262 12.37 -4.65 3.63
C VAL A 262 11.32 -5.20 4.57
N ASP A 263 11.78 -5.76 5.68
CA ASP A 263 10.95 -6.18 6.81
C ASP A 263 11.76 -5.99 8.10
N LYS A 264 11.57 -4.85 8.76
CA LYS A 264 12.26 -4.49 9.99
C LYS A 264 11.28 -3.89 10.99
N GLN A 265 11.61 -3.98 12.28
CA GLN A 265 10.84 -3.36 13.35
C GLN A 265 11.55 -2.10 13.83
N LYS A 266 10.76 -1.04 14.05
CA LYS A 266 11.22 0.24 14.59
C LYS A 266 10.04 0.87 15.33
N PRO A 267 10.26 1.62 16.44
CA PRO A 267 9.20 2.38 17.08
C PRO A 267 8.47 3.29 16.08
N THR A 268 7.16 3.36 16.19
CA THR A 268 6.35 4.31 15.43
C THR A 268 6.59 5.75 15.89
N TYR A 269 6.05 6.71 15.16
CA TYR A 269 6.11 8.12 15.56
C TYR A 269 5.53 8.34 16.97
N LEU A 270 4.33 7.83 17.25
CA LEU A 270 3.67 8.01 18.54
C LEU A 270 4.41 7.29 19.67
N GLU A 271 4.89 6.07 19.44
CA GLU A 271 5.71 5.34 20.43
C GLU A 271 6.99 6.11 20.77
N SER A 272 7.59 6.80 19.78
CA SER A 272 8.78 7.63 20.01
C SER A 272 8.45 8.91 20.79
N VAL A 273 7.29 9.52 20.54
CA VAL A 273 6.79 10.70 21.30
C VAL A 273 6.52 10.30 22.75
N ASP A 274 5.75 9.22 22.95
CA ASP A 274 5.39 8.71 24.26
C ASP A 274 6.63 8.39 25.09
N LYS A 275 7.57 7.63 24.51
CA LYS A 275 8.84 7.28 25.16
C LYS A 275 9.61 8.53 25.58
N ARG A 276 9.64 9.57 24.74
CA ARG A 276 10.37 10.80 25.06
C ARG A 276 9.68 11.61 26.14
N TYR A 277 8.36 11.73 26.10
CA TYR A 277 7.62 12.55 27.07
C TYR A 277 7.51 11.90 28.43
N VAL A 278 7.37 10.57 28.51
CA VAL A 278 7.52 9.85 29.78
C VAL A 278 8.88 10.12 30.44
N GLN A 279 9.97 10.16 29.66
CA GLN A 279 11.32 10.42 30.20
C GLN A 279 11.52 11.85 30.71
N VAL A 280 10.84 12.84 30.13
CA VAL A 280 11.08 14.26 30.42
C VAL A 280 10.08 14.79 31.45
N VAL A 281 8.82 14.35 31.35
CA VAL A 281 7.69 14.87 32.11
C VAL A 281 7.26 13.90 33.22
N GLY A 282 7.64 12.63 33.15
CA GLY A 282 7.32 11.63 34.17
C GLY A 282 5.81 11.38 34.28
N ASP A 283 5.32 11.33 35.51
CA ASP A 283 3.93 10.94 35.84
C ASP A 283 2.89 11.98 35.39
N ASP A 284 3.30 13.21 35.09
CA ASP A 284 2.41 14.27 34.60
C ASP A 284 2.00 14.05 33.12
N TYR A 285 2.68 13.14 32.40
CA TYR A 285 2.38 12.87 31.00
C TYR A 285 1.35 11.75 30.81
N GLN A 286 0.25 12.07 30.11
CA GLN A 286 -0.70 11.08 29.61
C GLN A 286 -0.28 10.62 28.21
N LEU A 287 -0.17 9.29 28.02
CA LEU A 287 0.22 8.69 26.75
C LEU A 287 -0.70 9.14 25.62
N TYR A 288 -0.12 9.50 24.48
CA TYR A 288 -0.90 9.96 23.35
C TYR A 288 -1.60 8.79 22.65
N GLY A 289 -2.93 8.86 22.52
CA GLY A 289 -3.72 7.78 21.92
C GLY A 289 -4.05 6.62 22.86
N LYS A 290 -3.62 6.69 24.12
CA LYS A 290 -3.97 5.72 25.16
C LYS A 290 -4.31 6.41 26.46
N THR A 291 -5.38 5.97 27.09
CA THR A 291 -5.66 6.30 28.48
C THR A 291 -4.76 5.48 29.41
N VAL A 292 -4.55 5.94 30.66
CA VAL A 292 -3.79 5.18 31.68
C VAL A 292 -4.35 3.75 31.88
N PRO A 293 -5.68 3.53 31.95
CA PRO A 293 -6.24 2.17 32.01
C PRO A 293 -5.91 1.31 30.79
N GLU A 294 -5.85 1.88 29.58
CA GLU A 294 -5.47 1.14 28.37
C GLU A 294 -4.00 0.72 28.40
N ARG A 295 -3.11 1.56 28.96
CA ARG A 295 -1.70 1.20 29.20
C ARG A 295 -1.59 0.02 30.15
N GLU A 296 -2.26 0.11 31.30
CA GLU A 296 -2.22 -0.92 32.33
C GLU A 296 -2.78 -2.26 31.82
N ALA A 297 -3.85 -2.21 31.02
CA ALA A 297 -4.42 -3.39 30.39
C ALA A 297 -3.46 -4.06 29.39
N GLU A 298 -2.73 -3.27 28.59
CA GLU A 298 -1.79 -3.78 27.60
C GLU A 298 -0.50 -4.31 28.25
N GLU A 299 0.02 -3.62 29.27
CA GLU A 299 1.14 -4.10 30.11
C GLU A 299 0.78 -5.42 30.79
N LYS A 300 -0.45 -5.53 31.32
CA LYS A 300 -0.96 -6.77 31.88
C LYS A 300 -1.05 -7.88 30.83
N ALA A 301 -1.62 -7.60 29.65
CA ALA A 301 -1.72 -8.58 28.56
C ALA A 301 -0.35 -9.02 28.01
N GLU A 302 0.65 -8.14 28.03
CA GLU A 302 2.03 -8.48 27.67
C GLU A 302 2.72 -9.30 28.76
N GLN A 303 2.52 -8.97 30.04
CA GLN A 303 3.00 -9.79 31.15
C GLN A 303 2.37 -11.19 31.13
N GLU A 304 1.08 -11.30 30.83
CA GLU A 304 0.38 -12.58 30.65
C GLU A 304 0.95 -13.38 29.48
N ARG A 305 1.27 -12.73 28.35
CA ARG A 305 1.95 -13.38 27.21
C ARG A 305 3.36 -13.85 27.55
N ILE A 306 4.14 -13.05 28.28
CA ILE A 306 5.49 -13.42 28.74
C ILE A 306 5.40 -14.58 29.74
N ALA A 307 4.43 -14.57 30.65
CA ALA A 307 4.18 -15.64 31.60
C ALA A 307 3.77 -16.94 30.89
N ALA A 308 2.87 -16.87 29.90
CA ALA A 308 2.46 -18.02 29.10
C ALA A 308 3.63 -18.62 28.30
N ARG A 309 4.50 -17.78 27.73
CA ARG A 309 5.73 -18.24 27.05
C ARG A 309 6.71 -18.91 28.01
N ARG A 310 6.90 -18.36 29.22
CA ARG A 310 7.75 -18.98 30.25
C ARG A 310 7.18 -20.31 30.74
N ALA A 311 5.86 -20.40 30.94
CA ALA A 311 5.19 -21.63 31.34
C ALA A 311 5.30 -22.71 30.24
N ALA A 312 5.16 -22.34 28.97
CA ALA A 312 5.36 -23.25 27.85
C ALA A 312 6.82 -23.75 27.75
N ALA A 313 7.81 -22.87 27.96
CA ALA A 313 9.22 -23.25 27.96
C ALA A 313 9.63 -24.14 29.14
N LEU A 314 8.94 -24.03 30.28
CA LEU A 314 9.13 -24.91 31.46
C LEU A 314 8.33 -26.21 31.37
N ALA A 315 7.44 -26.35 30.39
CA ALA A 315 6.62 -27.54 30.15
C ALA A 315 7.19 -28.45 29.06
N GLU A 316 8.34 -28.10 28.44
CA GLU A 316 9.11 -29.06 27.64
C GLU A 316 9.75 -30.07 28.61
N PRO A 317 9.37 -31.37 28.56
CA PRO A 317 10.02 -32.37 29.39
C PRO A 317 11.48 -32.49 28.96
N GLU A 318 12.38 -32.61 29.93
CA GLU A 318 13.78 -32.99 29.72
C GLU A 318 13.83 -34.19 28.78
N ALA A 319 14.15 -33.94 27.51
CA ALA A 319 14.34 -34.98 26.52
C ALA A 319 15.69 -35.65 26.80
N GLY A 320 15.63 -36.64 27.69
CA GLY A 320 16.45 -37.86 27.77
C GLY A 320 17.93 -37.75 27.41
N ALA A 321 18.75 -37.79 28.46
CA ALA A 321 20.03 -38.51 28.46
C ALA A 321 19.81 -40.03 28.27
#